data_AF-A0A8J3HL20-F1
#
_entry.id   AF-A0A8J3HL20-F1
#
_cell.length_a   1.000
_cell.length_b   1.000
_cell.length_c   1.000
_cell.angle_alpha   90.00
_cell.angle_beta   90.00
_cell.angle_gamma   90.00
#
_symmetry.space_group_name_H-M   'P 1'
#
loop_
_entity.id
_entity.type
_entity.pdbx_description
1 polymer ?
#
loop_
_entity_poly.entity_id
_entity_poly.type
_entity_poly.pdbx_seq_one_letter_code
_entity_poly.pdbx_strand_id
1 'polypeptide(L)'
;MRPSSRTGRLLYAAGMAAEEQYVPPEEVLAATCAVCPAQLLRSGAFDVAPRPGPESSYRPELGWRADVATGVPTCVHPYRVGLPPGRYASAAEPLPPEPAVQVPDPAALVLPEDPTLLEAWLVAVLRTAPPERMAYALFQAEASAGARFEPRVVVAAMRRVMSHELARGR
;
A
#
# COMPACT_ATOMS: atom_id res chain seq x y z
N MET A 1 13.84 -5.91 28.30
CA MET A 1 13.02 -6.96 27.65
C MET A 1 11.57 -6.74 28.05
N ARG A 2 10.72 -6.26 27.14
CA ARG A 2 9.28 -6.10 27.40
C ARG A 2 8.56 -7.38 26.98
N PRO A 3 7.68 -7.97 27.80
CA PRO A 3 6.97 -9.18 27.44
C PRO A 3 5.96 -8.92 26.32
N SER A 4 5.94 -9.86 25.37
CA SER A 4 5.11 -9.89 24.16
C SER A 4 3.62 -9.96 24.51
N SER A 5 2.84 -8.96 24.10
CA SER A 5 1.40 -8.81 24.31
C SER A 5 0.53 -9.72 23.42
N ARG A 6 1.04 -10.91 23.04
CA ARG A 6 0.33 -11.86 22.16
C ARG A 6 -1.00 -12.36 22.73
N THR A 7 -1.18 -12.27 24.05
CA THR A 7 -2.33 -12.87 24.75
C THR A 7 -3.65 -12.11 24.58
N GLY A 8 -3.60 -10.82 24.21
CA GLY A 8 -4.81 -9.99 24.05
C GLY A 8 -5.54 -10.18 22.71
N ARG A 9 -4.85 -10.69 21.66
CA ARG A 9 -5.42 -10.84 20.31
C ARG A 9 -6.32 -12.07 20.14
N LEU A 10 -6.38 -12.95 21.15
CA LEU A 10 -7.05 -14.25 21.10
C LEU A 10 -8.56 -14.20 21.44
N LEU A 11 -9.07 -13.08 21.97
CA LEU A 11 -10.44 -13.04 22.50
C LEU A 11 -11.53 -12.85 21.42
N TYR A 12 -11.16 -12.55 20.16
CA TYR A 12 -12.12 -12.43 19.05
C TYR A 12 -12.38 -13.72 18.25
N ALA A 13 -11.84 -14.85 18.70
CA ALA A 13 -12.13 -16.16 18.13
C ALA A 13 -13.52 -16.72 18.53
N ALA A 14 -14.33 -16.01 19.32
CA ALA A 14 -15.54 -16.56 19.92
C ALA A 14 -16.81 -16.52 19.04
N GLY A 15 -16.75 -15.98 17.82
CA GLY A 15 -17.92 -15.86 16.94
C GLY A 15 -17.68 -15.99 15.43
N MET A 16 -16.44 -16.18 14.99
CA MET A 16 -16.10 -16.53 13.61
C MET A 16 -15.70 -18.01 13.58
N ALA A 17 -16.26 -18.78 12.65
CA ALA A 17 -15.90 -20.18 12.48
C ALA A 17 -14.37 -20.32 12.38
N ALA A 18 -13.81 -21.31 13.09
CA ALA A 18 -12.38 -21.52 13.26
C ALA A 18 -11.61 -21.85 11.95
N GLU A 19 -12.26 -21.85 10.78
CA GLU A 19 -11.69 -22.25 9.49
C GLU A 19 -11.03 -21.11 8.69
N GLU A 20 -11.03 -19.87 9.18
CA GLU A 20 -10.68 -18.69 8.38
C GLU A 20 -9.41 -17.94 8.83
N GLN A 21 -8.45 -18.66 9.45
CA GLN A 21 -7.24 -18.03 9.96
C GLN A 21 -6.25 -17.71 8.82
N TYR A 22 -6.42 -16.54 8.21
CA TYR A 22 -5.45 -16.00 7.27
C TYR A 22 -4.18 -15.58 8.01
N VAL A 23 -3.04 -16.15 7.59
CA VAL A 23 -1.72 -15.70 8.00
C VAL A 23 -1.21 -14.76 6.91
N PRO A 24 -1.15 -13.43 7.15
CA PRO A 24 -0.68 -12.52 6.12
C PRO A 24 0.80 -12.72 5.83
N PRO A 25 1.24 -12.58 4.57
CA PRO A 25 2.65 -12.49 4.22
C PRO A 25 3.35 -11.37 5.00
N GLU A 26 4.67 -11.52 5.21
CA GLU A 26 5.47 -10.53 5.93
C GLU A 26 5.41 -9.14 5.27
N GLU A 27 5.34 -9.08 3.93
CA GLU A 27 5.20 -7.79 3.22
C GLU A 27 3.91 -7.07 3.61
N VAL A 28 2.80 -7.81 3.75
CA VAL A 28 1.50 -7.24 4.17
C VAL A 28 1.58 -6.75 5.61
N LEU A 29 2.22 -7.52 6.49
CA LEU A 29 2.41 -7.13 7.90
C LEU A 29 3.24 -5.85 8.01
N ALA A 30 4.31 -5.71 7.22
CA ALA A 30 5.18 -4.55 7.19
C ALA A 30 4.51 -3.31 6.56
N ALA A 31 3.70 -3.49 5.53
CA ALA A 31 3.02 -2.40 4.83
C ALA A 31 1.82 -1.82 5.63
N THR A 32 1.15 -2.64 6.43
CA THR A 32 -0.09 -2.27 7.13
C THR A 32 0.15 -1.79 8.57
N CYS A 33 -0.79 -1.02 9.12
CA CYS A 33 -0.70 -0.59 10.52
C CYS A 33 -1.15 -1.71 11.48
N ALA A 34 -0.72 -1.66 12.74
CA ALA A 34 -1.00 -2.70 13.74
C ALA A 34 -2.51 -2.95 14.01
N VAL A 35 -3.36 -1.97 13.70
CA VAL A 35 -4.83 -2.00 13.86
C VAL A 35 -5.56 -2.21 12.52
N CYS A 36 -4.83 -2.58 11.47
CA CYS A 36 -5.42 -2.85 10.16
C CYS A 36 -6.10 -4.23 10.17
N PRO A 37 -7.33 -4.37 9.63
CA PRO A 37 -7.94 -5.69 9.45
C PRO A 37 -7.07 -6.65 8.64
N ALA A 38 -6.29 -6.14 7.67
CA ALA A 38 -5.37 -6.94 6.85
C ALA A 38 -4.23 -7.62 7.64
N GLN A 39 -4.05 -7.28 8.91
CA GLN A 39 -3.15 -8.00 9.82
C GLN A 39 -3.66 -9.41 10.17
N LEU A 40 -4.94 -9.70 9.90
CA LEU A 40 -5.58 -10.99 10.19
C LEU A 40 -6.60 -11.44 9.12
N LEU A 41 -7.08 -10.53 8.26
CA LEU A 41 -8.12 -10.80 7.26
C LEU A 41 -7.57 -10.64 5.83
N ARG A 42 -8.08 -11.44 4.89
CA ARG A 42 -7.76 -11.32 3.46
C ARG A 42 -8.38 -10.08 2.85
N SER A 43 -7.81 -9.58 1.76
CA SER A 43 -8.49 -8.63 0.86
C SER A 43 -9.86 -9.21 0.47
N GLY A 44 -10.91 -8.38 0.57
CA GLY A 44 -12.30 -8.80 0.37
C GLY A 44 -13.05 -9.14 1.65
N ALA A 45 -12.37 -9.46 2.75
CA ALA A 45 -12.99 -9.73 4.06
C ALA A 45 -13.13 -8.48 4.95
N PHE A 46 -12.82 -7.31 4.41
CA PHE A 46 -13.02 -6.00 5.06
C PHE A 46 -13.30 -4.93 4.00
N ASP A 47 -13.96 -3.85 4.41
CA ASP A 47 -14.22 -2.70 3.57
C ASP A 47 -13.08 -1.69 3.59
N VAL A 48 -13.00 -0.85 2.56
CA VAL A 48 -12.01 0.23 2.47
C VAL A 48 -12.71 1.56 2.35
N ALA A 49 -12.53 2.41 3.36
CA ALA A 49 -13.03 3.79 3.37
C ALA A 49 -11.96 4.76 2.82
N PRO A 50 -12.35 5.87 2.17
CA PRO A 50 -11.40 6.83 1.61
C PRO A 50 -10.63 7.61 2.68
N ARG A 51 -11.20 7.76 3.88
CA ARG A 51 -10.63 8.46 5.02
C ARG A 51 -11.31 8.03 6.32
N PRO A 52 -10.70 8.28 7.50
CA PRO A 52 -11.39 8.13 8.78
C PRO A 52 -12.65 8.99 8.86
N GLY A 53 -13.71 8.45 9.48
CA GLY A 53 -14.99 9.14 9.67
C GLY A 53 -15.84 8.50 10.77
N PRO A 54 -16.96 9.14 11.16
CA PRO A 54 -17.84 8.64 12.22
C PRO A 54 -18.48 7.29 11.86
N GLU A 55 -18.66 7.04 10.56
CA GLU A 55 -19.22 5.80 10.02
C GLU A 55 -18.38 4.56 10.37
N SER A 56 -17.09 4.74 10.65
CA SER A 56 -16.16 3.64 10.96
C SER A 56 -15.24 3.98 12.13
N SER A 57 -15.65 3.54 13.31
CA SER A 57 -14.98 3.85 14.59
C SER A 57 -14.03 2.73 15.01
N TYR A 58 -12.93 3.09 15.68
CA TYR A 58 -12.03 2.10 16.26
C TYR A 58 -12.73 1.37 17.40
N ARG A 59 -12.72 0.04 17.35
CA ARG A 59 -13.33 -0.83 18.35
C ARG A 59 -12.22 -1.60 19.07
N PRO A 60 -11.83 -1.20 20.30
CA PRO A 60 -10.72 -1.81 21.03
C PRO A 60 -10.88 -3.32 21.25
N GLU A 61 -12.12 -3.77 21.40
CA GLU A 61 -12.46 -5.17 21.51
C GLU A 61 -12.03 -5.93 20.25
N LEU A 62 -12.30 -5.39 19.05
CA LEU A 62 -11.95 -5.97 17.75
C LEU A 62 -10.47 -5.79 17.40
N GLY A 63 -9.84 -4.72 17.90
CA GLY A 63 -8.48 -4.34 17.51
C GLY A 63 -8.37 -3.62 16.16
N TRP A 64 -9.48 -3.24 15.54
CA TRP A 64 -9.54 -2.47 14.29
C TRP A 64 -10.76 -1.53 14.25
N ARG A 65 -10.86 -0.74 13.18
CA ARG A 65 -12.08 0.02 12.89
C ARG A 65 -13.14 -0.88 12.29
N ALA A 66 -14.39 -0.62 12.63
CA ALA A 66 -15.53 -1.30 12.02
C ALA A 66 -16.62 -0.28 11.70
N ASP A 67 -17.36 -0.55 10.63
CA ASP A 67 -18.55 0.21 10.27
C ASP A 67 -19.58 0.13 11.41
N VAL A 68 -20.12 1.29 11.80
CA VAL A 68 -20.98 1.39 12.98
C VAL A 68 -22.36 0.76 12.77
N ALA A 69 -22.83 0.67 11.53
CA ALA A 69 -24.15 0.13 11.20
C ALA A 69 -24.10 -1.39 10.99
N THR A 70 -23.04 -1.89 10.36
CA THR A 70 -22.91 -3.28 9.93
C THR A 70 -21.95 -4.11 10.79
N GLY A 71 -21.05 -3.45 11.53
CA GLY A 71 -19.98 -4.10 12.29
C GLY A 71 -18.84 -4.66 11.42
N VAL A 72 -18.89 -4.46 10.10
CA VAL A 72 -17.87 -4.97 9.17
C VAL A 72 -16.52 -4.29 9.41
N PRO A 73 -15.40 -5.04 9.48
CA PRO A 73 -14.08 -4.46 9.61
C PRO A 73 -13.77 -3.48 8.48
N THR A 74 -13.11 -2.36 8.77
CA THR A 74 -12.83 -1.31 7.80
C THR A 74 -11.38 -0.84 7.89
N CYS A 75 -10.70 -0.80 6.75
CA CYS A 75 -9.46 -0.05 6.62
C CYS A 75 -9.74 1.37 6.13
N VAL A 76 -9.14 2.37 6.76
CA VAL A 76 -9.23 3.79 6.37
C VAL A 76 -8.00 4.27 5.61
N HIS A 77 -7.07 3.36 5.30
CA HIS A 77 -5.84 3.63 4.57
C HIS A 77 -5.82 2.78 3.31
N PRO A 78 -6.55 3.16 2.24
CA PRO A 78 -6.52 2.46 0.96
C PRO A 78 -5.09 2.11 0.55
N TYR A 79 -4.17 3.09 0.70
CA TYR A 79 -2.75 2.98 0.38
C TYR A 79 -2.03 1.79 1.03
N ARG A 80 -2.34 1.46 2.28
CA ARG A 80 -1.63 0.40 2.97
C ARG A 80 -2.10 -1.01 2.58
N VAL A 81 -3.26 -1.14 1.96
CA VAL A 81 -3.94 -2.44 1.76
C VAL A 81 -4.13 -2.84 0.31
N GLY A 82 -3.49 -2.19 -0.66
CA GLY A 82 -3.63 -2.63 -2.05
C GLY A 82 -4.86 -2.08 -2.79
N LEU A 83 -5.88 -1.57 -2.08
CA LEU A 83 -7.23 -1.44 -2.62
C LEU A 83 -7.72 0.01 -2.73
N PRO A 84 -8.54 0.35 -3.75
CA PRO A 84 -9.32 1.58 -3.74
C PRO A 84 -10.42 1.50 -2.67
N PRO A 85 -11.05 2.64 -2.31
CA PRO A 85 -12.24 2.62 -1.47
C PRO A 85 -13.35 1.77 -2.11
N GLY A 86 -13.99 0.92 -1.31
CA GLY A 86 -14.99 -0.04 -1.77
C GLY A 86 -15.60 -0.83 -0.62
N ARG A 87 -16.80 -1.37 -0.85
CA ARG A 87 -17.59 -2.19 0.09
C ARG A 87 -17.44 -3.68 -0.22
N TYR A 88 -16.21 -4.16 -0.16
CA TYR A 88 -15.88 -5.53 -0.55
C TYR A 88 -16.51 -6.59 0.34
N ALA A 89 -16.57 -6.36 1.65
CA ALA A 89 -17.15 -7.31 2.59
C ALA A 89 -18.63 -7.03 2.81
N SER A 90 -19.02 -5.77 3.01
CA SER A 90 -20.42 -5.44 3.34
C SER A 90 -21.38 -5.52 2.15
N ALA A 91 -20.88 -5.31 0.92
CA ALA A 91 -21.68 -5.34 -0.29
C ALA A 91 -21.20 -6.37 -1.34
N ALA A 92 -20.22 -7.21 -0.99
CA ALA A 92 -19.62 -8.20 -1.90
C ALA A 92 -19.12 -7.57 -3.21
N GLU A 93 -18.64 -6.32 -3.16
CA GLU A 93 -18.03 -5.68 -4.33
C GLU A 93 -16.80 -6.50 -4.80
N PRO A 94 -16.63 -6.74 -6.11
CA PRO A 94 -15.50 -7.50 -6.61
C PRO A 94 -14.20 -6.73 -6.35
N LEU A 95 -13.13 -7.45 -5.98
CA LEU A 95 -11.80 -6.88 -5.93
C LEU A 95 -11.38 -6.42 -7.33
N PRO A 96 -10.71 -5.26 -7.46
CA PRO A 96 -10.13 -4.88 -8.73
C PRO A 96 -9.09 -5.93 -9.15
N PRO A 97 -8.98 -6.22 -10.46
CA PRO A 97 -7.93 -7.11 -10.95
C PRO A 97 -6.56 -6.54 -10.57
N GLU A 98 -5.67 -7.38 -10.06
CA GLU A 98 -4.28 -6.99 -9.82
C GLU A 98 -3.67 -6.49 -11.15
N PRO A 99 -3.17 -5.24 -11.20
CA PRO A 99 -2.56 -4.73 -12.41
C PRO A 99 -1.29 -5.55 -12.69
N ALA A 100 -1.21 -6.14 -13.90
CA ALA A 100 0.00 -6.84 -14.32
C ALA A 100 1.22 -5.93 -14.18
N VAL A 101 2.24 -6.40 -13.47
CA VAL A 101 3.52 -5.69 -13.33
C VAL A 101 4.17 -5.62 -14.71
N GLN A 102 4.11 -4.45 -15.34
CA GLN A 102 4.87 -4.20 -16.56
C GLN A 102 6.30 -3.87 -16.18
N VAL A 103 7.22 -4.79 -16.48
CA VAL A 103 8.66 -4.53 -16.37
C VAL A 103 9.05 -3.59 -17.52
N PRO A 104 9.62 -2.40 -17.22
CA PRO A 104 10.06 -1.46 -18.25
C PRO A 104 11.16 -2.05 -19.15
N ASP A 105 11.15 -1.67 -20.44
CA ASP A 105 12.23 -1.98 -21.38
C ASP A 105 13.56 -1.37 -20.90
N PRO A 106 14.70 -2.10 -20.91
CA PRO A 106 16.02 -1.55 -20.63
C PRO A 106 16.37 -0.28 -21.43
N ALA A 107 15.85 -0.11 -22.64
CA ALA A 107 16.01 1.12 -23.42
C ALA A 107 15.40 2.35 -22.73
N ALA A 108 14.39 2.15 -21.88
CA ALA A 108 13.77 3.20 -21.06
C ALA A 108 14.61 3.58 -19.82
N LEU A 109 15.75 2.93 -19.57
CA LEU A 109 16.68 3.29 -18.48
C LEU A 109 17.73 4.31 -18.91
N VAL A 110 17.75 4.72 -20.17
CA VAL A 110 18.60 5.82 -20.65
C VAL A 110 17.97 7.16 -20.27
N LEU A 111 18.75 8.03 -19.62
CA LEU A 111 18.28 9.36 -19.23
C LEU A 111 17.82 10.13 -20.48
N PRO A 112 16.55 10.58 -20.54
CA PRO A 112 16.02 11.25 -21.72
C PRO A 112 16.70 12.60 -21.95
N GLU A 113 16.57 13.12 -23.17
CA GLU A 113 16.99 14.49 -23.49
C GLU A 113 15.92 15.52 -23.15
N ASP A 114 14.66 15.12 -23.29
CA ASP A 114 13.49 15.95 -23.01
C ASP A 114 13.09 15.80 -21.53
N PRO A 115 13.07 16.90 -20.75
CA PRO A 115 12.64 16.87 -19.34
C PRO A 115 11.18 16.43 -19.15
N THR A 116 10.31 16.51 -20.16
CA THR A 116 8.92 16.02 -20.07
C THR A 116 8.84 14.50 -19.91
N LEU A 117 9.89 13.77 -20.29
CA LEU A 117 9.98 12.31 -20.19
C LEU A 117 10.61 11.84 -18.88
N LEU A 118 11.06 12.77 -18.02
CA LEU A 118 11.80 12.44 -16.80
C LEU A 118 10.96 11.61 -15.80
N GLU A 119 9.64 11.85 -15.76
CA GLU A 119 8.72 11.10 -14.92
C GLU A 119 8.61 9.62 -15.35
N ALA A 120 8.48 9.38 -16.66
CA ALA A 120 8.42 8.03 -17.20
C ALA A 120 9.73 7.27 -16.98
N TRP A 121 10.86 7.94 -17.16
CA TRP A 121 12.19 7.37 -16.90
C TRP A 121 12.39 7.03 -15.41
N LEU A 122 12.01 7.92 -14.49
CA LEU A 122 12.08 7.65 -13.05
C LEU A 122 11.21 6.45 -12.64
N VAL A 123 10.00 6.33 -13.18
CA VAL A 123 9.15 5.13 -12.99
C VAL A 123 9.88 3.88 -13.50
N ALA A 124 10.54 3.96 -14.66
CA ALA A 124 11.27 2.84 -15.23
C ALA A 124 12.44 2.39 -14.34
N VAL A 125 13.23 3.35 -13.83
CA VAL A 125 14.34 3.08 -12.91
C VAL A 125 13.85 2.39 -11.64
N LEU A 126 12.76 2.87 -11.04
CA LEU A 126 12.24 2.30 -9.80
C LEU A 126 11.68 0.89 -10.01
N ARG A 127 10.95 0.66 -11.10
CA ARG A 127 10.33 -0.64 -11.38
C ARG A 127 11.31 -1.73 -11.82
N THR A 128 12.50 -1.35 -12.27
CA THR A 128 13.59 -2.30 -12.58
C THR A 128 14.52 -2.52 -11.40
N ALA A 129 14.46 -1.66 -10.37
CA ALA A 129 15.26 -1.82 -9.16
C ALA A 129 14.64 -2.88 -8.24
N PRO A 130 15.43 -3.85 -7.74
CA PRO A 130 14.95 -4.74 -6.70
C PRO A 130 14.65 -3.93 -5.41
N PRO A 131 13.66 -4.33 -4.60
CA PRO A 131 13.17 -3.53 -3.47
C PRO A 131 14.26 -3.05 -2.52
N GLU A 132 15.24 -3.90 -2.23
CA GLU A 132 16.37 -3.62 -1.35
C GLU A 132 17.36 -2.59 -1.91
N ARG A 133 17.32 -2.31 -3.23
CA ARG A 133 18.16 -1.30 -3.90
C ARG A 133 17.39 -0.07 -4.34
N MET A 134 16.08 -0.01 -4.09
CA MET A 134 15.20 1.07 -4.53
C MET A 134 15.70 2.46 -4.12
N ALA A 135 16.11 2.62 -2.86
CA ALA A 135 16.63 3.89 -2.35
C ALA A 135 17.94 4.31 -3.06
N TYR A 136 18.81 3.35 -3.35
CA TYR A 136 20.05 3.60 -4.08
C TYR A 136 19.78 3.94 -5.55
N ALA A 137 18.84 3.24 -6.20
CA ALA A 137 18.44 3.53 -7.57
C ALA A 137 17.84 4.94 -7.69
N LEU A 138 17.00 5.35 -6.74
CA LEU A 138 16.44 6.70 -6.69
C LEU A 138 17.55 7.77 -6.51
N PHE A 139 18.51 7.52 -5.62
CA PHE A 139 19.66 8.42 -5.42
C PHE A 139 20.50 8.58 -6.70
N GLN A 140 20.81 7.48 -7.40
CA GLN A 140 21.54 7.53 -8.66
C GLN A 140 20.74 8.23 -9.77
N ALA A 141 19.43 8.02 -9.80
CA ALA A 141 18.56 8.67 -10.76
C ALA A 141 18.49 10.19 -10.55
N GLU A 142 18.37 10.63 -9.29
CA GLU A 142 18.41 12.05 -8.92
C GLU A 142 19.75 12.68 -9.32
N ALA A 143 20.87 12.04 -8.99
CA ALA A 143 22.20 12.53 -9.35
C ALA A 143 22.39 12.65 -10.88
N SER A 144 21.93 11.65 -11.63
CA SER A 144 22.02 11.64 -13.09
C SER A 144 21.14 12.71 -13.73
N ALA A 145 19.91 12.87 -13.24
CA ALA A 145 18.99 13.89 -13.74
C ALA A 145 19.47 15.30 -13.37
N GLY A 146 19.98 15.50 -12.16
CA GLY A 146 20.49 16.78 -11.66
C GLY A 146 21.75 17.26 -12.38
N ALA A 147 22.50 16.36 -13.02
CA ALA A 147 23.63 16.75 -13.87
C ALA A 147 23.21 17.39 -15.20
N ARG A 148 21.97 17.16 -15.66
CA ARG A 148 21.47 17.63 -16.98
C ARG A 148 20.33 18.63 -16.89
N PHE A 149 19.47 18.51 -15.88
CA PHE A 149 18.24 19.28 -15.77
C PHE A 149 18.26 20.22 -14.56
N GLU A 150 17.50 21.31 -14.68
CA GLU A 150 17.27 22.25 -13.59
C GLU A 150 16.72 21.54 -12.34
N PRO A 151 17.25 21.82 -11.12
CA PRO A 151 16.85 21.11 -9.90
C PRO A 151 15.34 21.11 -9.65
N ARG A 152 14.66 22.22 -9.95
CA ARG A 152 13.20 22.36 -9.80
C ARG A 152 12.41 21.35 -10.65
N VAL A 153 12.91 21.01 -11.83
CA VAL A 153 12.27 20.06 -12.77
C VAL A 153 12.43 18.64 -12.23
N VAL A 154 13.64 18.31 -11.76
CA VAL A 154 13.96 16.99 -11.18
C VAL A 154 13.09 16.72 -9.95
N VAL A 155 13.06 17.67 -9.00
CA VAL A 155 12.25 17.54 -7.78
C VAL A 155 10.76 17.43 -8.09
N ALA A 156 10.25 18.20 -9.06
CA ALA A 156 8.84 18.11 -9.47
C ALA A 156 8.49 16.74 -10.04
N ALA A 157 9.35 16.17 -10.91
CA ALA A 157 9.16 14.84 -11.44
C ALA A 157 9.21 13.77 -10.34
N MET A 158 10.22 13.82 -9.45
CA MET A 158 10.33 12.89 -8.32
C MET A 158 9.09 12.93 -7.42
N ARG A 159 8.55 14.11 -7.11
CA ARG A 159 7.33 14.22 -6.29
C ARG A 159 6.12 13.55 -6.95
N ARG A 160 5.94 13.73 -8.27
CA ARG A 160 4.85 13.08 -9.02
C ARG A 160 5.01 11.57 -9.04
N VAL A 161 6.21 11.08 -9.35
CA VAL A 161 6.54 9.64 -9.36
C VAL A 161 6.35 9.02 -7.99
N MET A 162 6.88 9.62 -6.93
CA MET A 162 6.69 9.09 -5.58
C MET A 162 5.22 9.06 -5.19
N SER A 163 4.44 10.09 -5.52
CA SER A 163 3.00 10.08 -5.24
C SER A 163 2.28 8.94 -6.00
N HIS A 164 2.69 8.65 -7.22
CA HIS A 164 2.12 7.60 -8.08
C HIS A 164 2.60 6.19 -7.72
N GLU A 165 3.89 5.99 -7.51
CA GLU A 165 4.47 4.70 -7.16
C GLU A 165 4.17 4.32 -5.70
N LEU A 166 4.02 5.29 -4.79
CA LEU A 166 3.34 5.01 -3.52
C LEU A 166 1.90 4.59 -3.81
N ALA A 167 1.14 5.29 -4.66
CA ALA A 167 -0.21 4.80 -4.98
C ALA A 167 -0.26 3.37 -5.58
N ARG A 168 0.82 2.89 -6.23
CA ARG A 168 0.94 1.62 -6.97
C ARG A 168 1.81 0.52 -6.37
N GLY A 169 2.62 0.76 -5.33
CA GLY A 169 3.40 -0.26 -4.60
C GLY A 169 2.50 -1.18 -3.77
N ARG A 170 1.41 -1.59 -4.39
CA ARG A 170 0.16 -2.14 -3.90
C ARG A 170 -0.27 -3.18 -4.90
#